data_AF-A0A1N6UUE2-F1
#
_entry.id   AF-A0A1N6UUE2-F1
#
_cell.length_a   1.000
_cell.length_b   1.000
_cell.length_c   1.000
_cell.angle_alpha   90.00
_cell.angle_beta   90.00
_cell.angle_gamma   90.00
#
_symmetry.space_group_name_H-M   'P 1'
#
loop_
_entity.id
_entity.type
_entity.pdbx_description
1 polymer ?
#
loop_
_entity_poly.entity_id
_entity_poly.type
_entity_poly.pdbx_seq_one_letter_code
_entity_poly.pdbx_strand_id
1 'polypeptide(L)'
;MAGQVRHLKVKGGRFYARIAVPAHLRQIIGKTELVTPLGGERRAAMKALPAAVATLQRQIATAEASTTGNRQADPRDPITTADYGRAVWQRYMAALAEDETTRANYPTADAIEAERDKVMQRFQREGIAEVLPLATAILAARWLGADEVQADG
;
A
#
# COMPACT_ATOMS: atom_id res chain seq x y z
N MET A 1 31.81 -22.01 -28.28
CA MET A 1 31.02 -22.90 -27.40
C MET A 1 29.60 -22.36 -27.34
N ALA A 2 28.60 -23.09 -27.84
CA ALA A 2 27.21 -22.66 -27.72
C ALA A 2 26.79 -22.75 -26.24
N GLY A 3 26.48 -21.61 -25.62
CA GLY A 3 26.08 -21.54 -24.22
C GLY A 3 24.88 -22.45 -23.94
N GLN A 4 24.87 -23.06 -22.76
CA GLN A 4 23.76 -23.89 -22.32
C GLN A 4 22.48 -23.05 -22.31
N VAL A 5 21.46 -23.48 -23.06
CA VAL A 5 20.18 -22.76 -23.13
C VAL A 5 19.51 -22.81 -21.77
N ARG A 6 19.22 -21.65 -21.19
CA ARG A 6 18.59 -21.50 -19.88
C ARG A 6 17.25 -22.25 -19.85
N HIS A 7 16.95 -22.92 -18.74
CA HIS A 7 15.72 -23.71 -18.53
C HIS A 7 15.53 -24.96 -19.42
N LEU A 8 16.47 -25.26 -20.33
CA LEU A 8 16.43 -26.48 -21.14
C LEU A 8 17.17 -27.63 -20.44
N LYS A 9 16.50 -28.77 -20.28
CA LYS A 9 17.08 -30.03 -19.80
C LYS A 9 17.00 -31.08 -20.90
N VAL A 10 18.09 -31.79 -21.13
CA VAL A 10 18.16 -32.91 -22.08
C VAL A 10 18.34 -34.21 -21.31
N LYS A 11 17.47 -35.20 -21.54
CA LYS A 11 17.58 -36.53 -20.92
C LYS A 11 17.12 -37.59 -21.92
N GLY A 12 17.97 -38.57 -22.21
CA GLY A 12 17.63 -39.70 -23.10
C GLY A 12 17.19 -39.27 -24.50
N GLY A 13 17.85 -38.25 -25.08
CA GLY A 13 17.51 -37.72 -26.41
C GLY A 13 16.23 -36.88 -26.46
N ARG A 14 15.55 -36.65 -25.32
CA ARG A 14 14.37 -35.79 -25.22
C ARG A 14 14.68 -34.47 -24.54
N PHE A 15 13.96 -33.44 -24.95
CA PHE A 15 14.06 -32.09 -24.43
C PHE A 15 12.93 -31.80 -23.44
N TYR A 16 13.26 -31.08 -22.38
CA TYR A 16 12.36 -30.70 -21.31
C TYR A 16 12.59 -29.23 -20.93
N ALA A 17 11.52 -28.50 -20.63
CA ALA A 17 11.60 -27.23 -19.92
C ALA A 17 11.63 -27.51 -18.41
N ARG A 18 12.54 -26.86 -17.67
CA ARG A 18 12.61 -26.95 -16.21
C ARG A 18 12.67 -25.59 -15.54
N ILE A 19 11.92 -25.45 -14.45
CA ILE A 19 12.02 -24.31 -13.54
C ILE A 19 12.05 -24.83 -12.10
N ALA A 20 12.97 -24.28 -11.30
CA ALA A 20 13.06 -24.60 -9.88
C ALA A 20 11.92 -23.90 -9.12
N VAL A 21 11.27 -24.62 -8.22
CA VAL A 21 10.22 -24.07 -7.35
C VAL A 21 10.89 -23.40 -6.14
N PRO A 22 10.56 -22.13 -5.84
CA PRO A 22 10.99 -21.43 -4.63
C PRO A 22 10.70 -22.23 -3.35
N ALA A 23 11.61 -22.20 -2.37
CA ALA A 23 11.55 -23.07 -1.19
C ALA A 23 10.22 -22.99 -0.43
N HIS A 24 9.69 -21.78 -0.27
CA HIS A 24 8.42 -21.52 0.44
C HIS A 24 7.19 -22.09 -0.31
N LEU A 25 7.25 -22.26 -1.63
CA LEU A 25 6.14 -22.82 -2.42
C LEU A 25 6.18 -24.34 -2.54
N ARG A 26 7.31 -24.98 -2.16
CA ARG A 26 7.46 -26.44 -2.29
C ARG A 26 6.44 -27.20 -1.45
N GLN A 27 6.05 -26.66 -0.31
CA GLN A 27 5.02 -27.24 0.56
C GLN A 27 3.62 -27.21 -0.10
N ILE A 28 3.36 -26.23 -0.96
CA ILE A 28 2.06 -26.02 -1.62
C ILE A 28 1.99 -26.81 -2.93
N ILE A 29 3.02 -26.68 -3.77
CA ILE A 29 3.09 -27.35 -5.08
C ILE A 29 3.46 -28.85 -4.91
N GLY A 30 4.08 -29.22 -3.79
CA GLY A 30 4.54 -30.59 -3.51
C GLY A 30 5.73 -31.05 -4.35
N LYS A 31 6.33 -30.15 -5.14
CA LYS A 31 7.44 -30.44 -6.06
C LYS A 31 8.56 -29.44 -5.89
N THR A 32 9.81 -29.91 -6.05
CA THR A 32 11.02 -29.08 -6.00
C THR A 32 11.34 -28.43 -7.34
N GLU A 33 10.95 -29.07 -8.44
CA GLU A 33 11.09 -28.58 -9.81
C GLU A 33 9.81 -28.84 -10.60
N LEU A 34 9.44 -27.91 -11.45
CA LEU A 34 8.41 -28.10 -12.46
C LEU A 34 9.07 -28.44 -13.80
N VAL A 35 8.60 -29.51 -14.43
CA VAL A 35 9.16 -30.05 -15.66
C VAL A 35 8.08 -30.31 -16.69
N THR A 36 8.28 -29.81 -17.90
CA THR A 36 7.37 -30.02 -19.04
C THR A 36 8.13 -30.63 -20.22
N PRO A 37 7.67 -31.76 -20.79
CA PRO A 37 8.30 -32.35 -21.97
C PRO A 37 8.09 -31.47 -23.21
N LEU A 38 9.14 -31.28 -24.01
CA LEU A 38 9.11 -30.48 -25.26
C LEU A 38 9.24 -31.35 -26.53
N GLY A 39 9.50 -32.65 -26.38
CA GLY A 39 9.64 -33.59 -27.49
C GLY A 39 11.09 -34.04 -27.74
N GLY A 40 11.31 -34.77 -28.84
CA GLY A 40 12.61 -35.34 -29.21
C GLY A 40 13.40 -34.52 -30.25
N GLU A 41 12.76 -33.58 -30.94
CA GLU A 41 13.41 -32.78 -32.00
C GLU A 41 13.88 -31.44 -31.44
N ARG A 42 15.16 -31.10 -31.67
CA ARG A 42 15.83 -29.96 -31.02
C ARG A 42 15.25 -28.61 -31.47
N ARG A 43 14.97 -28.42 -32.76
CA ARG A 43 14.48 -27.14 -33.30
C ARG A 43 13.07 -26.85 -32.80
N ALA A 44 12.19 -27.84 -32.82
CA ALA A 44 10.84 -27.78 -32.28
C ALA A 44 10.87 -27.50 -30.78
N ALA A 45 11.74 -28.19 -30.03
CA ALA A 45 11.89 -27.96 -28.60
C ALA A 45 12.37 -26.53 -28.29
N MET A 46 13.34 -25.99 -29.04
CA MET A 46 13.78 -24.60 -28.85
C MET A 46 12.68 -23.59 -29.16
N LYS A 47 11.84 -23.85 -30.17
CA LYS A 47 10.69 -22.99 -30.50
C LYS A 47 9.59 -23.05 -29.42
N ALA A 48 9.35 -24.22 -28.85
CA ALA A 48 8.34 -24.44 -27.81
C ALA A 48 8.79 -24.00 -26.40
N LEU A 49 10.11 -23.92 -26.15
CA LEU A 49 10.68 -23.62 -24.85
C LEU A 49 10.13 -22.34 -24.19
N PRO A 50 10.04 -21.17 -24.86
CA PRO A 50 9.55 -19.95 -24.22
C PRO A 50 8.10 -20.07 -23.76
N ALA A 51 7.24 -20.71 -24.56
CA ALA A 51 5.83 -20.92 -24.21
C ALA A 51 5.68 -21.87 -23.01
N ALA A 52 6.47 -22.94 -22.97
CA ALA A 52 6.49 -23.86 -21.83
C ALA A 52 7.00 -23.17 -20.55
N VAL A 53 8.07 -22.38 -20.65
CA VAL A 53 8.62 -21.61 -19.52
C VAL A 53 7.60 -20.61 -18.98
N ALA A 54 6.91 -19.86 -19.84
CA ALA A 54 5.86 -18.94 -19.42
C ALA A 54 4.71 -19.65 -18.68
N THR A 55 4.36 -20.87 -19.10
CA THR A 55 3.33 -21.68 -18.46
C THR A 55 3.77 -22.14 -17.06
N LEU A 56 5.02 -22.57 -16.91
CA LEU A 56 5.60 -22.93 -15.62
C LEU A 56 5.73 -21.73 -14.68
N GLN A 57 6.11 -20.56 -15.20
CA GLN A 57 6.17 -19.32 -14.43
C GLN A 57 4.78 -18.88 -13.94
N ARG A 58 3.74 -19.00 -14.78
CA ARG A 58 2.36 -18.74 -14.36
C ARG A 58 1.92 -19.66 -13.21
N GLN A 59 2.28 -20.94 -13.25
CA GLN A 59 1.96 -21.87 -12.15
C GLN A 59 2.60 -21.45 -10.83
N ILE A 60 3.86 -20.99 -10.87
CA ILE A 60 4.56 -20.44 -9.70
C ILE A 60 3.85 -19.19 -9.20
N ALA A 61 3.54 -18.23 -10.08
CA ALA A 61 2.85 -17.00 -9.72
C ALA A 61 1.47 -17.26 -9.08
N THR A 62 0.69 -18.22 -9.60
CA THR A 62 -0.60 -18.61 -9.00
C THR A 62 -0.46 -19.22 -7.61
N ALA A 63 0.64 -19.97 -7.37
CA ALA A 63 0.93 -20.52 -6.05
C ALA A 63 1.39 -19.42 -5.07
N GLU A 64 2.19 -18.46 -5.54
CA GLU A 64 2.61 -17.27 -4.75
C GLU A 64 1.41 -16.41 -4.35
N ALA A 65 0.48 -16.17 -5.28
CA ALA A 65 -0.76 -15.44 -5.03
C ALA A 65 -1.64 -16.12 -3.97
N SER A 66 -1.72 -17.46 -3.99
CA SER A 66 -2.45 -18.23 -2.99
C SER A 66 -1.83 -18.16 -1.59
N THR A 67 -0.50 -18.03 -1.53
CA THR A 67 0.26 -18.01 -0.26
C THR A 67 0.19 -16.65 0.43
N THR A 68 0.28 -15.58 -0.36
CA THR A 68 0.53 -14.24 0.19
C THR A 68 -0.74 -13.62 0.78
N GLY A 69 -1.94 -14.18 0.54
CA GLY A 69 -3.24 -13.59 0.93
C GLY A 69 -3.54 -12.25 0.25
N ASN A 70 -2.52 -11.62 -0.31
CA ASN A 70 -2.54 -10.46 -1.16
C ASN A 70 -2.85 -10.94 -2.56
N ARG A 71 -4.15 -11.04 -2.86
CA ARG A 71 -4.65 -10.96 -4.22
C ARG A 71 -4.31 -9.57 -4.74
N GLN A 72 -3.06 -9.35 -5.12
CA GLN A 72 -2.73 -8.31 -6.10
C GLN A 72 -3.43 -8.78 -7.36
N ALA A 73 -4.66 -8.30 -7.53
CA ALA A 73 -5.44 -8.55 -8.73
C ALA A 73 -4.53 -8.25 -9.92
N ASP A 74 -4.39 -9.20 -10.85
CA ASP A 74 -3.79 -8.88 -12.13
C ASP A 74 -4.53 -7.64 -12.64
N PRO A 75 -3.85 -6.55 -13.06
CA PRO A 75 -4.52 -5.36 -13.57
C PRO A 75 -5.51 -5.65 -14.71
N ARG A 76 -5.41 -6.83 -15.32
CA ARG A 76 -6.31 -7.33 -16.37
C ARG A 76 -7.55 -8.06 -15.85
N ASP A 77 -7.58 -8.46 -14.59
CA ASP A 77 -8.74 -9.11 -14.01
C ASP A 77 -9.83 -8.07 -13.74
N PRO A 78 -11.09 -8.33 -14.15
CA PRO A 78 -12.18 -7.41 -13.87
C PRO A 78 -12.43 -7.34 -12.37
N ILE A 79 -12.61 -6.12 -11.84
CA ILE A 79 -12.96 -5.91 -10.45
C ILE A 79 -14.31 -6.55 -10.14
N THR A 80 -14.34 -7.45 -9.16
CA THR A 80 -15.56 -8.15 -8.75
C THR A 80 -16.25 -7.43 -7.59
N THR A 81 -17.55 -7.67 -7.38
CA THR A 81 -18.31 -7.14 -6.22
C THR A 81 -17.66 -7.52 -4.88
N ALA A 82 -17.06 -8.70 -4.81
CA ALA A 82 -16.32 -9.13 -3.62
C ALA A 82 -15.05 -8.30 -3.37
N ASP A 83 -14.42 -7.78 -4.43
CA ASP A 83 -13.24 -6.92 -4.31
C ASP A 83 -13.61 -5.54 -3.78
N TYR A 84 -14.75 -4.99 -4.23
CA TYR A 84 -15.32 -3.78 -3.64
C TYR A 84 -15.61 -3.93 -2.15
N GLY A 85 -16.26 -5.03 -1.75
CA GLY A 85 -16.55 -5.30 -0.33
C GLY A 85 -15.28 -5.33 0.53
N ARG A 86 -14.20 -5.94 0.03
CA ARG A 86 -12.91 -5.97 0.73
C ARG A 86 -12.25 -4.59 0.79
N ALA A 87 -12.28 -3.82 -0.29
CA ALA A 87 -11.74 -2.46 -0.32
C ALA A 87 -12.45 -1.52 0.66
N VAL A 88 -13.79 -1.60 0.72
CA VAL A 88 -14.60 -0.83 1.68
C VAL A 88 -14.26 -1.21 3.12
N TRP A 89 -14.19 -2.51 3.42
CA TRP A 89 -13.81 -2.98 4.76
C TRP A 89 -12.41 -2.52 5.17
N GLN A 90 -11.43 -2.63 4.26
CA GLN A 90 -10.06 -2.16 4.50
C GLN A 90 -10.03 -0.65 4.78
N ARG A 91 -10.78 0.16 4.02
CA ARG A 91 -10.88 1.60 4.24
C ARG A 91 -11.51 1.92 5.59
N TYR A 92 -12.58 1.21 5.96
CA TYR A 92 -13.23 1.38 7.26
C TYR A 92 -12.27 1.09 8.42
N MET A 93 -11.58 -0.05 8.36
CA MET A 93 -10.60 -0.42 9.39
C MET A 93 -9.44 0.57 9.47
N ALA A 94 -8.96 1.07 8.33
CA ALA A 94 -7.91 2.10 8.29
C ALA A 94 -8.37 3.41 8.93
N ALA A 95 -9.62 3.84 8.68
CA ALA A 95 -10.19 5.04 9.28
C ALA A 95 -10.29 4.91 10.82
N LEU A 96 -10.68 3.74 11.33
CA LEU A 96 -10.69 3.50 12.77
C LEU A 96 -9.28 3.53 13.39
N ALA A 97 -8.29 2.97 12.70
CA ALA A 97 -6.91 3.00 13.18
C ALA A 97 -6.35 4.43 13.20
N GLU A 98 -6.62 5.22 12.17
CA GLU A 98 -6.24 6.63 12.10
C GLU A 98 -6.87 7.46 13.23
N ASP A 99 -8.16 7.24 13.49
CA ASP A 99 -8.87 7.87 14.60
C ASP A 99 -8.27 7.48 15.95
N GLU A 100 -7.94 6.21 16.16
CA GLU A 100 -7.28 5.75 17.40
C GLU A 100 -5.90 6.39 17.57
N THR A 101 -5.10 6.49 16.50
CA THR A 101 -3.81 7.21 16.55
C THR A 101 -3.98 8.70 16.84
N THR A 102 -5.04 9.32 16.31
CA THR A 102 -5.34 10.73 16.56
C THR A 102 -5.68 10.96 18.03
N ARG A 103 -6.54 10.11 18.60
CA ARG A 103 -6.89 10.16 20.03
C ARG A 103 -5.71 9.89 20.94
N ALA A 104 -4.84 8.93 20.58
CA ALA A 104 -3.63 8.64 21.33
C ALA A 104 -2.67 9.85 21.39
N ASN A 105 -2.72 10.72 20.39
CA ASN A 105 -1.93 11.95 20.32
C ASN A 105 -2.59 13.17 20.99
N TYR A 106 -3.81 13.04 21.53
CA TYR A 106 -4.44 14.16 22.21
C TYR A 106 -3.71 14.53 23.50
N PRO A 107 -3.59 15.85 23.80
CA PRO A 107 -2.98 16.28 25.04
C PRO A 107 -3.80 15.77 26.23
N THR A 108 -3.11 15.27 27.25
CA THR A 108 -3.73 14.92 28.52
C THR A 108 -4.23 16.18 29.22
N ALA A 109 -5.25 16.05 30.09
CA ALA A 109 -5.80 17.17 30.84
C ALA A 109 -4.72 17.97 31.59
N ASP A 110 -3.74 17.29 32.19
CA ASP A 110 -2.63 17.92 32.91
C ASP A 110 -1.71 18.74 31.97
N ALA A 111 -1.52 18.29 30.72
CA ALA A 111 -0.71 19.02 29.75
C ALA A 111 -1.43 20.30 29.29
N ILE A 112 -2.77 20.23 29.16
CA ILE A 112 -3.61 21.39 28.86
C ILE A 112 -3.52 22.41 29.99
N GLU A 113 -3.66 21.98 31.25
CA GLU A 113 -3.60 22.89 32.40
C GLU A 113 -2.21 23.53 32.54
N ALA A 114 -1.14 22.75 32.37
CA ALA A 114 0.23 23.28 32.39
C ALA A 114 0.49 24.33 31.30
N GLU A 115 -0.02 24.13 30.08
CA GLU A 115 0.07 25.15 29.03
C GLU A 115 -0.82 26.37 29.34
N ARG A 116 -2.00 26.17 29.94
CA ARG A 116 -2.86 27.27 30.38
C ARG A 116 -2.16 28.15 31.42
N ASP A 117 -1.49 27.53 32.39
CA ASP A 117 -0.74 28.24 33.43
C ASP A 117 0.42 29.06 32.84
N LYS A 118 1.16 28.50 31.86
CA LYS A 118 2.21 29.23 31.14
C LYS A 118 1.65 30.45 30.41
N VAL A 119 0.51 30.30 29.74
CA VAL A 119 -0.17 31.41 29.06
C VAL A 119 -0.58 32.49 30.06
N MET A 120 -1.13 32.11 31.22
CA MET A 120 -1.51 33.05 32.29
C MET A 120 -0.30 33.77 32.90
N GLN A 121 0.81 33.06 33.12
CA GLN A 121 2.07 33.67 33.59
C GLN A 121 2.62 34.66 32.56
N ARG A 122 2.53 34.34 31.27
CA ARG A 122 2.94 35.25 30.19
C ARG A 122 2.07 36.50 30.17
N PHE A 123 0.76 36.37 30.30
CA PHE A 123 -0.15 37.52 30.44
C PHE A 123 0.20 38.42 31.63
N GLN A 124 0.56 37.84 32.77
CA GLN A 124 0.94 38.60 33.97
C GLN A 124 2.28 39.36 33.78
N ARG A 125 3.18 38.82 32.96
CA ARG A 125 4.51 39.41 32.71
C ARG A 125 4.52 40.46 31.61
N GLU A 126 3.82 40.21 30.50
CA GLU A 126 3.88 41.01 29.26
C GLU A 126 2.63 41.91 29.09
N GLY A 127 1.57 41.67 29.86
CA GLY A 127 0.29 42.36 29.71
C GLY A 127 -0.53 41.86 28.52
N ILE A 128 -1.84 42.15 28.53
CA ILE A 128 -2.82 41.59 27.58
C ILE A 128 -2.61 42.11 26.14
N ALA A 129 -1.99 43.29 25.99
CA ALA A 129 -1.82 43.97 24.71
C ALA A 129 -0.79 43.28 23.78
N GLU A 130 0.23 42.61 24.32
CA GLU A 130 1.27 41.96 23.52
C GLU A 130 0.92 40.51 23.12
N VAL A 131 -0.04 39.88 23.80
CA VAL A 131 -0.31 38.44 23.68
C VAL A 131 -1.47 38.12 22.71
N LEU A 132 -2.37 39.06 22.43
CA LEU A 132 -3.52 38.85 21.53
C LEU A 132 -3.68 39.98 20.51
N PRO A 133 -2.76 40.12 19.54
CA PRO A 133 -2.83 41.20 18.54
C PRO A 133 -4.11 41.14 17.69
N LEU A 134 -4.65 39.95 17.45
CA LEU A 134 -5.84 39.79 16.60
C LEU A 134 -7.15 40.12 17.33
N ALA A 135 -7.30 39.70 18.60
CA ALA A 135 -8.51 39.95 19.37
C ALA A 135 -8.66 41.42 19.76
N THR A 136 -7.54 42.09 20.07
CA THR A 136 -7.52 43.55 20.28
C THR A 136 -7.77 44.31 18.98
N ALA A 137 -7.24 43.85 17.84
CA ALA A 137 -7.54 44.44 16.53
C ALA A 137 -9.03 44.32 16.15
N ILE A 138 -9.67 43.17 16.40
CA ILE A 138 -11.10 42.95 16.13
C ILE A 138 -11.97 43.82 17.04
N LEU A 139 -11.64 43.90 18.34
CA LEU A 139 -12.35 44.77 19.29
C LEU A 139 -12.17 46.26 18.97
N ALA A 140 -10.97 46.67 18.57
CA ALA A 140 -10.69 48.04 18.15
C ALA A 140 -11.44 48.40 16.86
N ALA A 141 -11.46 47.51 15.87
CA ALA A 141 -12.22 47.70 14.62
C ALA A 141 -13.74 47.82 14.88
N ARG A 142 -14.26 47.07 15.86
CA ARG A 142 -15.67 47.16 16.27
C ARG A 142 -16.00 48.43 17.06
N TRP A 143 -15.03 48.97 17.82
CA TRP A 143 -15.21 50.20 18.59
C TRP A 143 -15.05 51.47 17.73
N LEU A 144 -14.29 51.39 16.63
CA LEU A 144 -14.10 52.48 15.65
C LEU A 144 -15.21 52.60 14.58
N GLY A 145 -16.29 51.84 14.68
CA GLY A 145 -17.51 52.09 13.90
C GLY A 145 -17.41 51.81 12.41
N ALA A 146 -16.79 50.71 11.99
CA ALA A 146 -16.91 50.21 10.62
C ALA A 146 -18.23 49.44 10.44
N ASP A 147 -19.35 50.16 10.49
CA ASP A 147 -20.67 49.68 10.09
C ASP A 147 -21.07 50.43 8.80
N GLU A 148 -20.41 50.13 7.69
CA GLU A 148 -20.92 50.46 6.35
C GLU A 148 -21.27 49.16 5.63
N VAL A 149 -22.43 48.61 5.99
CA VAL A 149 -23.21 47.77 5.09
C VAL A 149 -23.93 48.73 4.14
N GLN A 150 -23.26 49.10 3.04
CA GLN A 150 -23.92 49.66 1.86
C GLN A 150 -24.77 48.53 1.25
N ALA A 151 -26.07 48.56 1.56
CA ALA A 151 -27.09 47.88 0.78
C ALA A 151 -27.22 48.62 -0.54
N ASP A 152 -26.96 47.95 -1.67
CA ASP A 152 -27.43 48.38 -2.98
C ASP A 152 -28.10 47.19 -3.68
N GLY A 153 -29.35 47.43 -4.07
CA GLY A 153 -30.10 46.65 -5.05
C GLY A 153 -29.97 47.23 -6.45
#